data_AF-A0A840NNT1-F1
#
_entry.id   AF-A0A840NNT1-F1
#
_cell.length_a   1.000
_cell.length_b   1.000
_cell.length_c   1.000
_cell.angle_alpha   90.00
_cell.angle_beta   90.00
_cell.angle_gamma   90.00
#
_symmetry.space_group_name_H-M   'P 1'
#
loop_
_entity.id
_entity.type
_entity.pdbx_description
1 polymer ?
#
loop_
_entity_poly.entity_id
_entity_poly.type
_entity_poly.pdbx_seq_one_letter_code
_entity_poly.pdbx_strand_id
1 'polypeptide(L)'
;MSDSENGSKRALRSDAQRNHLRILAAARTELAEHGPAIRLEDVARRAEVGLATLYRRFAGRQELVRAVFDQYFTEEVEPLLHEAAADSDAWRGLTRGLTGSLATVVRNESLLLAVRESGVDMANVVPRFLGPLGEVLRRAQADGTVRPDLVERDLTAFVVMVLAAAGSGAAERATGAAEGWRRYLALLFDGTRAGAGEDLPCAPVDGGC
;
A
#
# COMPACT_ATOMS: atom_id res chain seq x y z
N MET A 1 -32.99 12.86 -32.53
CA MET A 1 -32.43 11.48 -32.40
C MET A 1 -31.05 11.42 -31.74
N SER A 2 -30.30 12.53 -31.61
CA SER A 2 -28.96 12.55 -30.96
C SER A 2 -28.98 12.49 -29.42
N ASP A 3 -30.05 12.97 -28.77
CA ASP A 3 -30.08 13.08 -27.30
C ASP A 3 -30.40 11.76 -26.56
N SER A 4 -31.15 10.85 -27.18
CA SER A 4 -31.51 9.55 -26.57
C SER A 4 -30.36 8.53 -26.60
N GLU A 5 -29.50 8.54 -27.63
CA GLU A 5 -28.32 7.67 -27.66
C GLU A 5 -27.24 8.09 -26.67
N ASN A 6 -27.10 9.40 -26.42
CA ASN A 6 -26.13 9.94 -25.48
C ASN A 6 -26.54 9.66 -24.02
N GLY A 7 -27.84 9.69 -23.72
CA GLY A 7 -28.39 9.28 -22.42
C GLY A 7 -28.18 7.79 -22.11
N SER A 8 -28.41 6.91 -23.11
CA SER A 8 -28.21 5.46 -22.96
C SER A 8 -26.74 5.09 -22.74
N LYS A 9 -25.81 5.70 -23.50
CA LYS A 9 -24.35 5.49 -23.29
C LYS A 9 -23.88 5.98 -21.92
N ARG A 10 -24.43 7.08 -21.40
CA ARG A 10 -24.06 7.62 -20.09
C ARG A 10 -24.60 6.77 -18.93
N ALA A 11 -25.82 6.25 -19.05
CA ALA A 11 -26.40 5.30 -18.09
C ALA A 11 -25.56 4.01 -18.02
N LEU A 12 -25.21 3.43 -19.17
CA LEU A 12 -24.38 2.21 -19.25
C LEU A 12 -22.98 2.40 -18.63
N ARG A 13 -22.36 3.58 -18.78
CA ARG A 13 -21.07 3.90 -18.13
C ARG A 13 -21.22 3.99 -16.62
N SER A 14 -22.32 4.57 -16.14
CA SER A 14 -22.65 4.66 -14.71
C SER A 14 -22.89 3.28 -14.09
N ASP A 15 -23.62 2.40 -14.78
CA ASP A 15 -23.83 1.00 -14.37
C ASP A 15 -22.52 0.20 -14.35
N ALA A 16 -21.70 0.34 -15.38
CA ALA A 16 -20.39 -0.32 -15.44
C ALA A 16 -19.48 0.10 -14.27
N GLN A 17 -19.49 1.38 -13.91
CA GLN A 17 -18.72 1.89 -12.77
C GLN A 17 -19.27 1.38 -11.43
N ARG A 18 -20.60 1.38 -11.23
CA ARG A 18 -21.22 0.78 -10.04
C ARG A 18 -20.87 -0.70 -9.91
N ASN A 19 -20.95 -1.46 -11.01
CA ASN A 19 -20.62 -2.88 -11.01
C ASN A 19 -19.15 -3.11 -10.68
N HIS A 20 -18.26 -2.25 -11.20
CA HIS A 20 -16.84 -2.32 -10.87
C HIS A 20 -16.60 -2.11 -9.37
N LEU A 21 -17.18 -1.06 -8.77
CA LEU A 21 -17.05 -0.80 -7.33
C LEU A 21 -17.63 -1.95 -6.48
N ARG A 22 -18.77 -2.54 -6.90
CA ARG A 22 -19.35 -3.72 -6.23
C ARG A 22 -18.41 -4.93 -6.27
N ILE A 23 -17.77 -5.19 -7.41
CA ILE A 23 -16.81 -6.30 -7.54
C ILE A 23 -15.60 -6.08 -6.63
N LEU A 24 -15.04 -4.86 -6.60
CA LEU A 24 -13.89 -4.56 -5.74
C LEU A 24 -14.25 -4.67 -4.25
N ALA A 25 -15.41 -4.15 -3.85
CA ALA A 25 -15.91 -4.28 -2.48
C ALA A 25 -16.11 -5.76 -2.09
N ALA A 26 -16.76 -6.55 -2.96
CA ALA A 26 -16.94 -7.98 -2.74
C ALA A 26 -15.60 -8.71 -2.61
N ALA A 27 -14.63 -8.40 -3.46
CA ALA A 27 -13.30 -9.00 -3.41
C ALA A 27 -12.54 -8.63 -2.11
N ARG A 28 -12.64 -7.38 -1.65
CA ARG A 28 -12.09 -6.96 -0.33
C ARG A 28 -12.70 -7.77 0.79
N THR A 29 -14.01 -7.96 0.79
CA THR A 29 -14.69 -8.75 1.83
C THR A 29 -14.30 -10.22 1.78
N GLU A 30 -14.24 -10.82 0.59
CA GLU A 30 -13.78 -12.20 0.41
C GLU A 30 -12.34 -12.39 0.92
N LEU A 31 -11.43 -11.46 0.65
CA LEU A 31 -10.04 -11.51 1.15
C LEU A 31 -9.98 -11.41 2.67
N ALA A 32 -10.82 -10.57 3.26
CA ALA A 32 -10.87 -10.37 4.71
C ALA A 32 -11.44 -11.61 5.43
N GLU A 33 -12.48 -12.23 4.88
CA GLU A 33 -13.18 -13.37 5.49
C GLU A 33 -12.46 -14.71 5.24
N HIS A 34 -11.92 -14.91 4.04
CA HIS A 34 -11.43 -16.22 3.59
C HIS A 34 -9.93 -16.27 3.30
N GLY A 35 -9.21 -15.16 3.52
CA GLY A 35 -7.77 -15.07 3.32
C GLY A 35 -7.39 -14.85 1.85
N PRO A 36 -6.09 -15.00 1.49
CA PRO A 36 -5.59 -14.58 0.19
C PRO A 36 -6.11 -15.40 -0.99
N ALA A 37 -6.45 -16.69 -0.78
CA ALA A 37 -6.77 -17.66 -1.82
C ALA A 37 -8.23 -17.58 -2.35
N ILE A 38 -8.77 -16.37 -2.53
CA ILE A 38 -10.14 -16.16 -3.02
C ILE A 38 -10.36 -16.67 -4.45
N ARG A 39 -11.58 -17.12 -4.73
CA ARG A 39 -12.02 -17.56 -6.07
C ARG A 39 -12.89 -16.50 -6.74
N LEU A 40 -12.77 -16.35 -8.06
CA LEU A 40 -13.51 -15.33 -8.82
C LEU A 40 -15.02 -15.59 -8.82
N GLU A 41 -15.42 -16.86 -8.73
CA GLU A 41 -16.81 -17.29 -8.64
C GLU A 41 -17.46 -16.80 -7.35
N ASP A 42 -16.74 -16.85 -6.24
CA ASP A 42 -17.22 -16.36 -4.93
C ASP A 42 -17.36 -14.85 -4.93
N VAL A 43 -16.40 -14.14 -5.53
CA VAL A 43 -16.47 -12.69 -5.72
C VAL A 43 -17.65 -12.31 -6.61
N ALA A 44 -17.85 -12.99 -7.75
CA ALA A 44 -18.96 -12.71 -8.66
C ALA A 44 -20.31 -12.90 -7.98
N ARG A 45 -20.45 -14.00 -7.23
CA ARG A 45 -21.64 -14.31 -6.44
C ARG A 45 -21.91 -13.23 -5.38
N ARG A 46 -20.90 -12.82 -4.61
CA ARG A 46 -21.04 -11.77 -3.58
C ARG A 46 -21.33 -10.40 -4.18
N ALA A 47 -20.73 -10.08 -5.31
CA ALA A 47 -20.99 -8.82 -6.01
C ALA A 47 -22.35 -8.78 -6.72
N GLU A 48 -23.08 -9.91 -6.74
CA GLU A 48 -24.33 -10.09 -7.48
C GLU A 48 -24.17 -9.75 -8.96
N VAL A 49 -23.08 -10.27 -9.57
CA VAL A 49 -22.80 -10.15 -11.00
C VAL A 49 -22.60 -11.51 -11.64
N GLY A 50 -22.95 -11.64 -12.91
CA GLY A 50 -22.62 -12.84 -13.68
C GLY A 50 -21.12 -13.04 -13.82
N LEU A 51 -20.64 -14.28 -13.78
CA LEU A 51 -19.22 -14.61 -13.92
C LEU A 51 -18.62 -14.10 -15.24
N ALA A 52 -19.37 -14.17 -16.34
CA ALA A 52 -18.97 -13.60 -17.62
C ALA A 52 -18.76 -12.07 -17.57
N THR A 53 -19.55 -11.36 -16.77
CA THR A 53 -19.39 -9.91 -16.55
C THR A 53 -18.10 -9.62 -15.76
N LEU A 54 -17.78 -10.44 -14.76
CA LEU A 54 -16.53 -10.32 -14.02
C LEU A 54 -15.33 -10.56 -14.94
N TYR A 55 -15.31 -11.65 -15.72
CA TYR A 55 -14.20 -11.96 -16.63
C TYR A 55 -14.00 -10.90 -17.74
N ARG A 56 -15.09 -10.29 -18.21
CA ARG A 56 -15.00 -9.15 -19.14
C ARG A 56 -14.33 -7.92 -18.51
N ARG A 57 -14.41 -7.76 -17.18
CA ARG A 57 -13.81 -6.64 -16.45
C ARG A 57 -12.41 -6.96 -15.94
N PHE A 58 -12.15 -8.20 -15.58
CA PHE A 58 -10.89 -8.68 -15.03
C PHE A 58 -10.54 -10.02 -15.70
N ALA A 59 -9.47 -10.04 -16.49
CA ALA A 59 -8.99 -11.20 -17.22
C ALA A 59 -8.50 -12.34 -16.31
N GLY A 60 -8.41 -12.11 -15.00
CA GLY A 60 -8.13 -13.14 -14.01
C GLY A 60 -7.94 -12.60 -12.61
N ARG A 61 -7.58 -13.48 -11.68
CA ARG A 61 -7.35 -13.16 -10.26
C ARG A 61 -6.28 -12.07 -10.08
N GLN A 62 -5.19 -12.14 -10.85
CA GLN A 62 -4.11 -11.16 -10.76
C GLN A 62 -4.60 -9.74 -11.06
N GLU A 63 -5.41 -9.55 -12.10
CA GLU A 63 -5.95 -8.23 -12.45
C GLU A 63 -6.96 -7.73 -11.40
N LEU A 64 -7.82 -8.62 -10.90
CA LEU A 64 -8.74 -8.27 -9.81
C LEU A 64 -7.99 -7.86 -8.54
N VAL A 65 -7.01 -8.66 -8.10
CA VAL A 65 -6.20 -8.37 -6.91
C VAL A 65 -5.43 -7.07 -7.08
N ARG A 66 -4.86 -6.82 -8.26
CA ARG A 66 -4.20 -5.54 -8.57
C ARG A 66 -5.16 -4.36 -8.43
N ALA A 67 -6.37 -4.46 -8.98
CA ALA A 67 -7.35 -3.38 -8.90
C ALA A 67 -7.87 -3.16 -7.47
N VAL A 68 -8.06 -4.22 -6.70
CA VAL A 68 -8.41 -4.13 -5.27
C VAL A 68 -7.29 -3.45 -4.49
N PHE A 69 -6.04 -3.85 -4.73
CA PHE A 69 -4.89 -3.25 -4.07
C PHE A 69 -4.72 -1.76 -4.44
N ASP A 70 -4.87 -1.41 -5.72
CA ASP A 70 -4.74 -0.02 -6.18
C ASP A 70 -5.84 0.88 -5.57
N GLN A 71 -7.08 0.40 -5.52
CA GLN A 71 -8.16 1.11 -4.85
C GLN A 71 -7.85 1.28 -3.35
N TYR A 72 -7.47 0.19 -2.68
CA TYR A 72 -7.10 0.20 -1.27
C TYR A 72 -5.96 1.18 -0.96
N PHE A 73 -4.90 1.17 -1.78
CA PHE A 73 -3.78 2.09 -1.64
C PHE A 73 -4.24 3.55 -1.78
N THR A 74 -5.03 3.84 -2.80
CA THR A 74 -5.57 5.18 -3.08
C THR A 74 -6.47 5.68 -1.94
N GLU A 75 -7.31 4.80 -1.38
CA GLU A 75 -8.29 5.19 -0.36
C GLU A 75 -7.69 5.26 1.06
N GLU A 76 -6.72 4.40 1.39
CA GLU A 76 -6.31 4.19 2.79
C GLU A 76 -4.85 4.55 3.07
N VAL A 77 -3.98 4.54 2.05
CA VAL A 77 -2.53 4.75 2.22
C VAL A 77 -2.12 6.13 1.71
N GLU A 78 -2.53 6.49 0.50
CA GLU A 78 -2.18 7.74 -0.17
C GLU A 78 -2.56 9.00 0.64
N PRO A 79 -3.74 9.06 1.32
CA PRO A 79 -4.07 10.20 2.17
C PRO A 79 -3.07 10.41 3.32
N LEU A 80 -2.61 9.33 3.96
CA LEU A 80 -1.63 9.38 5.06
C LEU A 80 -0.27 9.92 4.58
N LEU A 81 0.12 9.57 3.36
CA LEU A 81 1.35 10.06 2.75
C LEU A 81 1.25 11.55 2.39
N HIS A 82 0.09 12.00 1.90
CA HIS A 82 -0.16 13.40 1.64
C HIS A 82 -0.22 14.24 2.93
N GLU A 83 -0.86 13.72 3.98
CA GLU A 83 -0.87 14.36 5.30
C GLU A 83 0.54 14.49 5.88
N ALA A 84 1.35 13.43 5.79
CA ALA A 84 2.75 13.46 6.18
C ALA A 84 3.55 14.53 5.39
N ALA A 85 3.34 14.62 4.08
CA ALA A 85 3.98 15.62 3.23
C ALA A 85 3.52 17.06 3.53
N ALA A 86 2.29 17.24 3.98
CA ALA A 86 1.76 18.53 4.38
C ALA A 86 2.15 18.93 5.81
N ASP A 87 2.66 18.02 6.64
CA ASP A 87 3.07 18.33 8.01
C ASP A 87 4.20 19.37 8.01
N SER A 88 4.07 20.38 8.87
CA SER A 88 5.06 21.45 9.03
C SER A 88 6.32 20.98 9.76
N ASP A 89 6.21 19.93 10.57
CA ASP A 89 7.32 19.26 11.23
C ASP A 89 7.69 18.03 10.39
N ALA A 90 8.82 18.12 9.69
CA ALA A 90 9.21 17.09 8.72
C ALA A 90 9.50 15.75 9.40
N TRP A 91 10.13 15.75 10.58
CA TRP A 91 10.36 14.53 11.35
C TRP A 91 9.04 13.86 11.76
N ARG A 92 8.09 14.65 12.30
CA ARG A 92 6.77 14.14 12.66
C ARG A 92 6.01 13.63 11.43
N GLY A 93 6.07 14.35 10.33
CA GLY A 93 5.48 13.94 9.05
C GLY A 93 6.02 12.58 8.60
N LEU A 94 7.35 12.44 8.55
CA LEU A 94 8.02 11.22 8.08
C LEU A 94 7.66 10.02 8.95
N THR A 95 7.78 10.18 10.27
CA THR A 95 7.50 9.10 11.23
C THR A 95 6.03 8.70 11.25
N ARG A 96 5.10 9.67 11.23
CA ARG A 96 3.66 9.39 11.18
C ARG A 96 3.22 8.79 9.85
N GLY A 97 3.72 9.31 8.74
CA GLY A 97 3.42 8.80 7.40
C GLY A 97 3.79 7.33 7.27
N LEU A 98 5.06 7.01 7.50
CA LEU A 98 5.54 5.63 7.44
C LEU A 98 4.82 4.71 8.46
N THR A 99 4.69 5.13 9.72
CA THR A 99 4.01 4.32 10.74
C THR A 99 2.54 4.08 10.40
N GLY A 100 1.82 5.12 9.96
CA GLY A 100 0.41 5.06 9.61
C GLY A 100 0.18 4.17 8.39
N SER A 101 0.93 4.39 7.32
CA SER A 101 0.84 3.60 6.10
C SER A 101 1.18 2.13 6.35
N LEU A 102 2.24 1.84 7.12
CA LEU A 102 2.58 0.46 7.49
C LEU A 102 1.51 -0.19 8.36
N ALA A 103 0.96 0.53 9.34
CA ALA A 103 -0.12 0.01 10.16
C ALA A 103 -1.35 -0.33 9.31
N THR A 104 -1.69 0.52 8.34
CA THR A 104 -2.79 0.30 7.40
C THR A 104 -2.56 -0.98 6.61
N VAL A 105 -1.39 -1.10 5.99
CA VAL A 105 -0.99 -2.26 5.19
C VAL A 105 -0.94 -3.56 6.00
N VAL A 106 -0.37 -3.55 7.21
CA VAL A 106 -0.32 -4.72 8.12
C VAL A 106 -1.71 -5.20 8.53
N ARG A 107 -2.68 -4.29 8.75
CA ARG A 107 -4.07 -4.68 9.05
C ARG A 107 -4.74 -5.44 7.91
N ASN A 108 -4.24 -5.31 6.68
CA ASN A 108 -4.78 -5.98 5.50
C ASN A 108 -3.82 -7.07 4.98
N GLU A 109 -3.28 -7.89 5.91
CA GLU A 109 -2.35 -8.99 5.62
C GLU A 109 -2.85 -9.90 4.47
N SER A 110 -4.14 -10.27 4.47
CA SER A 110 -4.72 -11.12 3.42
C SER A 110 -4.61 -10.52 2.02
N LEU A 111 -4.78 -9.18 1.88
CA LEU A 111 -4.64 -8.50 0.60
C LEU A 111 -3.17 -8.47 0.17
N LEU A 112 -2.24 -8.21 1.09
CA LEU A 112 -0.81 -8.27 0.78
C LEU A 112 -0.36 -9.67 0.36
N LEU A 113 -0.82 -10.70 1.05
CA LEU A 113 -0.55 -12.09 0.68
C LEU A 113 -1.13 -12.40 -0.70
N ALA A 114 -2.36 -11.96 -1.00
CA ALA A 114 -2.94 -12.15 -2.32
C ALA A 114 -2.16 -11.45 -3.44
N VAL A 115 -1.65 -10.24 -3.20
CA VAL A 115 -0.75 -9.52 -4.12
C VAL A 115 0.53 -10.32 -4.38
N ARG A 116 1.17 -10.82 -3.30
CA ARG A 116 2.39 -11.63 -3.39
C ARG A 116 2.16 -12.94 -4.16
N GLU A 117 1.12 -13.69 -3.81
CA GLU A 117 0.76 -14.96 -4.46
C GLU A 117 0.35 -14.79 -5.93
N SER A 118 -0.26 -13.65 -6.26
CA SER A 118 -0.68 -13.36 -7.64
C SER A 118 0.46 -12.85 -8.52
N GLY A 119 1.64 -12.59 -7.97
CA GLY A 119 2.74 -11.95 -8.71
C GLY A 119 2.35 -10.58 -9.27
N VAL A 120 1.55 -9.81 -8.52
CA VAL A 120 1.18 -8.44 -8.95
C VAL A 120 2.42 -7.57 -8.90
N ASP A 121 2.71 -6.91 -10.02
CA ASP A 121 3.78 -5.91 -10.11
C ASP A 121 3.36 -4.61 -9.40
N MET A 122 4.20 -4.20 -8.44
CA MET A 122 4.02 -3.02 -7.60
C MET A 122 4.83 -1.82 -8.09
N ALA A 123 5.46 -1.89 -9.26
CA ALA A 123 6.29 -0.82 -9.81
C ALA A 123 5.58 0.54 -9.90
N ASN A 124 4.25 0.55 -10.10
CA ASN A 124 3.46 1.80 -10.16
C ASN A 124 3.07 2.33 -8.76
N VAL A 125 3.15 1.50 -7.73
CA VAL A 125 2.78 1.84 -6.35
C VAL A 125 3.97 2.44 -5.62
N VAL A 126 5.17 1.91 -5.87
CA VAL A 126 6.40 2.34 -5.20
C VAL A 126 6.63 3.86 -5.34
N PRO A 127 6.54 4.48 -6.53
CA PRO A 127 6.72 5.93 -6.67
C PRO A 127 5.63 6.74 -5.96
N ARG A 128 4.39 6.25 -5.93
CA ARG A 128 3.28 6.91 -5.21
C ARG A 128 3.48 6.86 -3.70
N PHE A 129 4.12 5.79 -3.21
CA PHE A 129 4.46 5.63 -1.81
C PHE A 129 5.67 6.49 -1.41
N LEU A 130 6.76 6.40 -2.17
CA LEU A 130 8.03 7.04 -1.84
C LEU A 130 8.06 8.52 -2.18
N GLY A 131 7.39 8.98 -3.23
CA GLY A 131 7.44 10.38 -3.66
C GLY A 131 7.10 11.39 -2.55
N PRO A 132 5.94 11.27 -1.88
CA PRO A 132 5.60 12.14 -0.75
C PRO A 132 6.58 12.01 0.42
N LEU A 133 7.06 10.80 0.72
CA LEU A 133 8.02 10.56 1.81
C LEU A 133 9.41 11.11 1.50
N GLY A 134 9.85 11.07 0.24
CA GLY A 134 11.09 11.66 -0.25
C GLY A 134 11.09 13.18 -0.09
N GLU A 135 9.96 13.83 -0.38
CA GLU A 135 9.78 15.26 -0.09
C GLU A 135 9.96 15.56 1.40
N VAL A 136 9.31 14.78 2.26
CA VAL A 136 9.42 14.97 3.72
C VAL A 136 10.84 14.70 4.22
N LEU A 137 11.48 13.65 3.70
CA LEU A 137 12.86 13.29 4.01
C LEU A 137 13.80 14.44 3.69
N ARG A 138 13.72 15.02 2.49
CA ARG A 138 14.58 16.16 2.14
C ARG A 138 14.36 17.37 3.04
N ARG A 139 13.11 17.64 3.46
CA ARG A 139 12.83 18.71 4.42
C ARG A 139 13.45 18.42 5.79
N ALA A 140 13.33 17.19 6.27
CA ALA A 140 13.91 16.72 7.53
C ALA A 140 15.46 16.70 7.51
N GLN A 141 16.06 16.55 6.32
CA GLN A 141 17.50 16.70 6.15
C GLN A 141 17.91 18.18 6.15
N ALA A 142 17.13 19.04 5.49
CA ALA A 142 17.40 20.47 5.42
C ALA A 142 17.27 21.18 6.79
N ASP A 143 16.39 20.72 7.66
CA ASP A 143 16.24 21.23 9.03
C ASP A 143 17.18 20.55 10.06
N GLY A 144 17.98 19.57 9.61
CA GLY A 144 18.95 18.87 10.44
C GLY A 144 18.34 17.90 11.45
N THR A 145 17.08 17.48 11.29
CA THR A 145 16.47 16.44 12.14
C THR A 145 16.86 15.02 11.71
N VAL A 146 17.15 14.82 10.41
CA VAL A 146 17.52 13.55 9.80
C VAL A 146 18.91 13.62 9.18
N ARG A 147 19.64 12.50 9.25
CA ARG A 147 20.99 12.37 8.68
C ARG A 147 20.99 12.58 7.14
N PRO A 148 22.00 13.26 6.57
CA PRO A 148 22.00 13.68 5.16
C PRO A 148 22.27 12.54 4.17
N ASP A 149 22.80 11.42 4.64
CA ASP A 149 23.18 10.22 3.90
C ASP A 149 22.06 9.16 3.84
N LEU A 150 20.90 9.41 4.45
CA LEU A 150 19.70 8.57 4.29
C LEU A 150 19.05 8.79 2.93
N VAL A 151 18.73 7.72 2.20
CA VAL A 151 18.10 7.80 0.88
C VAL A 151 16.72 7.14 0.82
N GLU A 152 15.92 7.47 -0.20
CA GLU A 152 14.56 6.90 -0.39
C GLU A 152 14.56 5.35 -0.49
N ARG A 153 15.66 4.79 -1.00
CA ARG A 153 15.84 3.32 -1.07
C ARG A 153 15.89 2.69 0.32
N ASP A 154 16.43 3.38 1.32
CA ASP A 154 16.45 2.90 2.71
C ASP A 154 15.04 2.88 3.28
N LEU A 155 14.19 3.87 2.95
CA LEU A 155 12.78 3.87 3.34
C LEU A 155 12.04 2.66 2.75
N THR A 156 12.37 2.28 1.51
CA THR A 156 11.85 1.06 0.88
C THR A 156 12.29 -0.18 1.66
N ALA A 157 13.58 -0.25 2.04
CA ALA A 157 14.10 -1.34 2.84
C ALA A 157 13.41 -1.42 4.21
N PHE A 158 13.12 -0.28 4.84
CA PHE A 158 12.38 -0.22 6.10
C PHE A 158 10.99 -0.84 5.95
N VAL A 159 10.25 -0.46 4.90
CA VAL A 159 8.94 -1.03 4.60
C VAL A 159 9.03 -2.55 4.42
N VAL A 160 9.97 -3.03 3.61
CA VAL A 160 10.16 -4.47 3.37
C VAL A 160 10.50 -5.23 4.65
N MET A 161 11.46 -4.74 5.44
CA MET A 161 11.88 -5.37 6.69
C MET A 161 10.74 -5.40 7.72
N VAL A 162 9.99 -4.30 7.86
CA VAL A 162 8.86 -4.20 8.79
C VAL A 162 7.72 -5.13 8.39
N LEU A 163 7.38 -5.19 7.10
CA LEU A 163 6.35 -6.11 6.61
C LEU A 163 6.77 -7.57 6.76
N ALA A 164 8.05 -7.89 6.54
CA ALA A 164 8.59 -9.22 6.80
C ALA A 164 8.48 -9.58 8.29
N ALA A 165 8.86 -8.66 9.18
CA ALA A 165 8.74 -8.84 10.62
C ALA A 165 7.28 -8.99 11.06
N ALA A 166 6.35 -8.19 10.52
CA ALA A 166 4.93 -8.27 10.84
C ALA A 166 4.25 -9.56 10.31
N GLY A 167 4.78 -10.15 9.23
CA GLY A 167 4.31 -11.41 8.65
C GLY A 167 4.84 -12.67 9.36
N SER A 168 5.57 -12.52 10.47
CA SER A 168 6.23 -13.63 11.20
C SER A 168 5.25 -14.46 12.05
N GLY A 169 4.24 -15.04 11.41
CA GLY A 169 3.64 -16.31 11.81
C GLY A 169 2.64 -16.30 12.98
N ALA A 170 1.84 -17.37 13.03
CA ALA A 170 0.81 -17.63 14.04
C ALA A 170 1.33 -17.62 15.50
N ALA A 171 2.63 -17.81 15.71
CA ALA A 171 3.28 -17.74 17.01
C ALA A 171 3.24 -16.32 17.62
N GLU A 172 3.43 -15.27 16.81
CA GLU A 172 3.39 -13.88 17.29
C GLU A 172 1.95 -13.40 17.56
N ARG A 173 0.97 -13.93 16.80
CA ARG A 173 -0.45 -13.66 17.06
C ARG A 173 -0.93 -14.27 18.39
N ALA A 174 -0.35 -15.41 18.78
CA ALA A 174 -0.65 -16.07 20.05
C ALA A 174 -0.03 -15.37 21.27
N THR A 175 1.05 -14.60 21.08
CA THR A 175 1.74 -13.89 22.17
C THR A 175 1.34 -12.42 22.30
N GLY A 176 0.44 -11.91 21.44
CA GLY A 176 0.08 -10.48 21.42
C GLY A 176 1.17 -9.58 20.81
N ALA A 177 2.19 -10.17 20.16
CA ALA A 177 3.29 -9.47 19.52
C ALA A 177 2.93 -8.84 18.16
N ALA A 178 1.64 -8.78 17.81
CA ALA A 178 1.12 -8.24 16.55
C ALA A 178 1.51 -6.76 16.29
N GLU A 179 1.99 -6.03 17.31
CA GLU A 179 2.53 -4.68 17.19
C GLU A 179 4.07 -4.58 17.33
N GLY A 180 4.78 -5.71 17.44
CA GLY A 180 6.24 -5.74 17.59
C GLY A 180 6.98 -5.02 16.46
N TRP A 181 6.39 -5.01 15.26
CA TRP A 181 6.87 -4.26 14.11
C TRP A 181 7.00 -2.75 14.37
N ARG A 182 6.16 -2.16 15.24
CA ARG A 182 6.26 -0.74 15.64
C ARG A 182 7.54 -0.46 16.41
N ARG A 183 8.00 -1.41 17.24
CA ARG A 183 9.27 -1.30 17.95
C ARG A 183 10.44 -1.33 16.98
N TYR A 184 10.43 -2.23 16.00
CA TYR A 184 11.48 -2.27 14.98
C TYR A 184 11.49 -0.99 14.15
N LEU A 185 10.32 -0.48 13.76
CA LEU A 185 10.24 0.79 13.05
C LEU A 185 10.76 1.97 13.88
N ALA A 186 10.45 2.02 15.18
CA ALA A 186 11.01 3.04 16.08
C ALA A 186 12.53 2.97 16.17
N LEU A 187 13.11 1.76 16.28
CA LEU A 187 14.56 1.57 16.27
C LEU A 187 15.20 2.02 14.95
N LEU A 188 14.55 1.71 13.82
CA LEU A 188 14.98 2.18 12.51
C LEU A 188 14.96 3.71 12.44
N PHE A 189 13.90 4.35 12.94
CA PHE A 189 13.82 5.82 13.01
C PHE A 189 14.90 6.43 13.89
N ASP A 190 15.16 5.88 15.07
CA ASP A 190 16.21 6.41 15.95
C ASP A 190 17.58 6.41 15.24
N GLY A 191 17.87 5.39 14.42
CA GLY A 191 19.09 5.31 13.59
C GLY A 191 19.16 6.34 12.44
N THR A 192 18.06 7.02 12.12
CA THR A 192 18.00 8.05 11.06
C THR A 192 18.19 9.48 11.56
N ARG A 193 18.17 9.70 12.88
CA ARG A 193 18.34 11.05 13.45
C ARG A 193 19.69 11.64 13.06
N ALA A 194 19.73 12.96 12.89
CA ALA A 194 21.00 13.64 12.70
C ALA A 194 21.93 13.38 13.91
N GLY A 195 23.21 13.08 13.62
CA GLY A 195 24.19 12.71 14.64
C GLY A 195 24.08 11.28 15.17
N ALA A 196 23.22 10.44 14.58
CA ALA A 196 23.15 9.02 14.90
C ALA A 196 24.35 8.25 14.32
N GLY A 197 25.36 8.01 15.16
CA GLY A 197 26.50 7.15 14.84
C GLY A 197 27.43 7.71 13.76
N GLU A 198 28.22 6.82 13.16
CA GLU A 198 29.07 7.13 12.00
C GLU A 198 28.23 7.23 10.70
N ASP A 199 28.84 7.79 9.65
CA ASP A 199 28.24 7.86 8.32
C ASP A 199 27.86 6.45 7.81
N LEU A 200 26.76 6.34 7.06
CA LEU A 200 26.32 5.08 6.48
C LEU A 200 27.32 4.66 5.39
N PRO A 201 27.52 3.35 5.21
CA PRO A 201 28.11 2.84 3.99
C PRO A 201 27.36 3.37 2.77
N CYS A 202 28.08 3.54 1.65
CA CYS A 202 27.48 4.07 0.42
C CYS A 202 26.16 3.36 0.09
N ALA A 203 25.14 4.16 -0.21
CA ALA A 203 23.87 3.64 -0.65
C ALA A 203 24.06 2.77 -1.91
N PRO A 204 23.42 1.60 -2.00
CA PRO A 204 23.39 0.81 -3.22
C PRO A 204 22.48 1.52 -4.24
N VAL A 205 23.04 2.53 -4.92
CA VAL A 205 22.44 3.16 -6.10
C VAL A 205 22.87 2.41 -7.36
N ASP A 206 22.05 2.49 -8.41
CA ASP A 206 22.37 1.98 -9.75
C ASP A 206 23.54 2.79 -10.34
N GLY A 207 24.77 2.51 -9.91
CA GLY A 207 25.98 3.19 -10.39
C GLY A 207 27.16 3.29 -9.42
N GLY A 208 26.98 2.95 -8.14
CA GLY A 208 28.03 3.03 -7.12
C GLY A 208 28.19 4.42 -6.51
N CYS A 209 28.96 4.50 -5.41
CA CYS A 209 29.61 5.75 -5.06
C CYS A 209 30.71 6.07 -6.07
#